data_AF-A0A5D0N246-F1
#
_entry.id   AF-A0A5D0N246-F1
#
_cell.length_a   1.000
_cell.length_b   1.000
_cell.length_c   1.000
_cell.angle_alpha   90.00
_cell.angle_beta   90.00
_cell.angle_gamma   90.00
#
_symmetry.space_group_name_H-M   'P 1'
#
loop_
_entity.id
_entity.type
_entity.pdbx_description
1 polymer ?
#
loop_
_entity_poly.entity_id
_entity_poly.type
_entity_poly.pdbx_seq_one_letter_code
_entity_poly.pdbx_strand_id
1 'polypeptide(L)'
;MRRWWAAVAVGVTAAVALGGCGAPAGVDRDLADDWPAFGAPTAFVPDSGACHRTIQDVGYLSGYNPVDCATTHRAETLHVGTLTGPDAERSAPPRAGSAGTRTAHAECTRQVNKAVGADWHAGRLRLSVVFPSALAWTGGARWFRCDVSEVAGLDDGSVTARSGSLRNALKAGSPLALGCFNPKLKKDHVEEMQPVACTAKHHAEFVGVYRFPDISYAEFQRTSLRAHKGCRGLIAKYVKVPNNGDMVYRAGTIIYHPFEEEWNDGDRGVQCFLWVSDRTLTRSLKGGGSKALPVT
;
A
#
# COMPACT_ATOMS: atom_id res chain seq x y z
N MET A 1 83.80 13.11 -35.83
CA MET A 1 82.66 13.37 -34.92
C MET A 1 81.34 12.73 -35.34
N ARG A 2 81.03 12.54 -36.64
CA ARG A 2 79.72 12.02 -37.11
C ARG A 2 79.40 10.53 -36.85
N ARG A 3 80.40 9.72 -36.47
CA ARG A 3 80.25 8.26 -36.24
C ARG A 3 79.90 7.88 -34.79
N TRP A 4 80.17 8.75 -33.82
CA TRP A 4 79.85 8.48 -32.41
C TRP A 4 78.39 8.79 -32.07
N TRP A 5 77.76 9.74 -32.78
CA TRP A 5 76.36 10.12 -32.55
C TRP A 5 75.36 9.06 -33.04
N ALA A 6 75.70 8.31 -34.09
CA ALA A 6 74.86 7.22 -34.60
C ALA A 6 74.82 6.02 -33.64
N ALA A 7 75.94 5.69 -33.00
CA ALA A 7 76.01 4.59 -32.03
C ALA A 7 75.21 4.91 -30.74
N VAL A 8 75.26 6.17 -30.28
CA VAL A 8 74.47 6.64 -29.13
C VAL A 8 72.97 6.64 -29.47
N ALA A 9 72.58 7.10 -30.67
CA ALA A 9 71.19 7.15 -31.08
C ALA A 9 70.55 5.74 -31.18
N VAL A 10 71.28 4.75 -31.71
CA VAL A 10 70.81 3.35 -31.80
C VAL A 10 70.77 2.68 -30.43
N GLY A 11 71.75 2.95 -29.56
CA GLY A 11 71.75 2.43 -28.19
C GLY A 11 70.57 2.95 -27.34
N VAL A 12 70.25 4.25 -27.47
CA VAL A 12 69.12 4.87 -26.75
C VAL A 12 67.76 4.38 -27.28
N THR A 13 67.60 4.19 -28.59
CA THR A 13 66.34 3.63 -29.14
C THR A 13 66.13 2.17 -28.76
N ALA A 14 67.18 1.35 -28.71
CA ALA A 14 67.08 -0.03 -28.25
C ALA A 14 66.73 -0.12 -26.75
N ALA A 15 67.28 0.75 -25.91
CA ALA A 15 66.99 0.78 -24.47
C ALA A 15 65.55 1.25 -24.16
N VAL A 16 65.02 2.22 -24.91
CA VAL A 16 63.64 2.70 -24.73
C VAL A 16 62.60 1.70 -25.25
N ALA A 17 62.91 0.95 -26.33
CA ALA A 17 62.02 -0.09 -26.86
C ALA A 17 61.88 -1.30 -25.91
N LEU A 18 62.89 -1.60 -25.08
CA LEU A 18 62.87 -2.70 -24.12
C LEU A 18 62.20 -2.34 -22.77
N GLY A 19 62.07 -1.06 -22.44
CA GLY A 19 61.40 -0.60 -21.22
C GLY A 19 59.86 -0.54 -21.32
N GLY A 20 59.31 -0.57 -22.53
CA GLY A 20 57.86 -0.40 -22.78
C GLY A 20 57.00 -1.65 -22.56
N CYS A 21 57.60 -2.83 -22.34
CA CYS A 21 56.89 -4.10 -22.17
C CYS A 21 56.94 -4.65 -20.73
N GLY A 22 57.28 -3.84 -19.72
CA GLY A 22 57.19 -4.22 -18.31
C GLY A 22 55.78 -4.00 -17.76
N ALA A 23 55.28 -4.89 -16.91
CA ALA A 23 54.02 -4.66 -16.20
C ALA A 23 54.23 -3.49 -15.23
N PRO A 24 53.22 -2.64 -14.98
CA PRO A 24 53.29 -1.69 -13.87
C PRO A 24 53.68 -2.42 -12.57
N ALA A 25 54.47 -1.79 -11.72
CA ALA A 25 54.82 -2.37 -10.42
C ALA A 25 53.54 -2.71 -9.64
N GLY A 26 53.42 -3.95 -9.17
CA GLY A 26 52.23 -4.47 -8.49
C GLY A 26 51.23 -5.19 -9.41
N VAL A 27 51.55 -5.41 -10.69
CA VAL A 27 50.78 -6.25 -11.60
C VAL A 27 51.63 -7.46 -11.99
N ASP A 28 51.29 -8.63 -11.46
CA ASP A 28 51.92 -9.92 -11.79
C ASP A 28 51.49 -10.48 -13.16
N ARG A 29 50.43 -9.89 -13.74
CA ARG A 29 49.81 -10.27 -15.03
C ARG A 29 49.09 -11.61 -14.97
N ASP A 30 48.78 -12.10 -13.79
CA ASP A 30 47.87 -13.21 -13.63
C ASP A 30 46.46 -12.65 -13.42
N LEU A 31 45.55 -13.04 -14.32
CA LEU A 31 44.15 -12.60 -14.29
C LEU A 31 43.27 -13.62 -13.56
N ALA A 32 43.84 -14.69 -13.03
CA ALA A 32 43.13 -15.81 -12.42
C ALA A 32 43.34 -15.91 -10.89
N ASP A 33 44.27 -15.17 -10.31
CA ASP A 33 44.55 -15.13 -8.87
C ASP A 33 44.43 -13.70 -8.29
N ASP A 34 44.65 -13.56 -6.98
CA ASP A 34 44.61 -12.31 -6.22
C ASP A 34 43.34 -11.44 -6.33
N TRP A 35 42.26 -11.99 -6.88
CA TRP A 35 40.93 -11.38 -6.77
C TRP A 35 40.47 -11.40 -5.32
N PRO A 36 40.10 -10.24 -4.74
CA PRO A 36 39.45 -10.24 -3.43
C PRO A 36 38.19 -11.11 -3.50
N ALA A 37 37.99 -11.94 -2.48
CA ALA A 37 36.79 -12.75 -2.39
C ALA A 37 35.56 -11.85 -2.58
N PHE A 38 34.67 -12.25 -3.50
CA PHE A 38 33.42 -11.53 -3.68
C PHE A 38 32.68 -11.48 -2.35
N GLY A 39 32.19 -10.29 -1.99
CA GLY A 39 31.30 -10.16 -0.84
C GLY A 39 30.11 -11.11 -0.95
N ALA A 40 29.56 -11.52 0.19
CA ALA A 40 28.38 -12.39 0.19
C ALA A 40 27.28 -11.75 -0.67
N PRO A 41 26.66 -12.52 -1.60
CA PRO A 41 25.61 -12.00 -2.45
C PRO A 41 24.45 -11.51 -1.59
N THR A 42 24.10 -10.24 -1.73
CA THR A 42 22.94 -9.65 -1.07
C THR A 42 21.74 -9.68 -2.00
N ALA A 43 20.59 -10.13 -1.48
CA ALA A 43 19.35 -10.04 -2.22
C ALA A 43 18.93 -8.56 -2.32
N PHE A 44 18.44 -8.16 -3.50
CA PHE A 44 17.83 -6.85 -3.69
C PHE A 44 16.66 -6.65 -2.73
N VAL A 45 16.57 -5.46 -2.11
CA VAL A 45 15.46 -5.02 -1.26
C VAL A 45 14.97 -3.66 -1.78
N PRO A 46 13.66 -3.49 -2.05
CA PRO A 46 13.09 -2.21 -2.44
C PRO A 46 13.18 -1.14 -1.35
N ASP A 47 13.16 0.12 -1.74
CA ASP A 47 13.17 1.25 -0.82
C ASP A 47 11.78 1.57 -0.29
N SER A 48 11.68 1.86 1.02
CA SER A 48 10.50 2.50 1.59
C SER A 48 10.46 3.97 1.20
N GLY A 49 9.30 4.45 0.76
CA GLY A 49 9.08 5.79 0.19
C GLY A 49 9.22 5.85 -1.33
N ALA A 50 9.51 4.74 -2.00
CA ALA A 50 9.57 4.68 -3.46
C ALA A 50 8.18 4.86 -4.09
N CYS A 51 8.08 5.73 -5.11
CA CYS A 51 6.87 5.91 -5.90
C CYS A 51 6.99 5.21 -7.26
N HIS A 52 5.88 4.65 -7.76
CA HIS A 52 5.85 3.80 -8.95
C HIS A 52 4.82 4.31 -9.96
N ARG A 53 5.20 4.40 -11.24
CA ARG A 53 4.29 4.85 -12.33
C ARG A 53 3.10 3.92 -12.54
N THR A 54 3.26 2.63 -12.21
CA THR A 54 2.24 1.60 -12.33
C THR A 54 2.15 0.81 -11.03
N ILE A 55 1.00 0.17 -10.81
CA ILE A 55 0.87 -0.83 -9.76
C ILE A 55 1.55 -2.15 -10.18
N GLN A 56 1.91 -2.98 -9.22
CA GLN A 56 2.50 -4.29 -9.45
C GLN A 56 1.90 -5.30 -8.49
N ASP A 57 1.54 -6.48 -8.99
CA ASP A 57 1.11 -7.61 -8.16
C ASP A 57 2.32 -8.48 -7.75
N VAL A 58 3.40 -8.41 -8.53
CA VAL A 58 4.64 -9.14 -8.28
C VAL A 58 5.84 -8.18 -8.40
N GLY A 59 6.72 -8.25 -7.40
CA GLY A 59 7.89 -7.41 -7.27
C GLY A 59 9.08 -7.89 -8.11
N TYR A 60 8.96 -7.82 -9.44
CA TYR A 60 10.08 -8.07 -10.35
C TYR A 60 11.11 -6.94 -10.27
N LEU A 61 12.41 -7.30 -10.18
CA LEU A 61 13.50 -6.31 -10.21
C LEU A 61 13.48 -5.48 -11.51
N SER A 62 13.20 -6.10 -12.66
CA SER A 62 13.07 -5.39 -13.95
C SER A 62 11.94 -4.35 -13.96
N GLY A 63 10.94 -4.53 -13.10
CA GLY A 63 9.85 -3.58 -12.91
C GLY A 63 10.12 -2.53 -11.83
N TYR A 64 11.23 -2.62 -11.09
CA TYR A 64 11.55 -1.64 -10.04
C TYR A 64 12.22 -0.41 -10.66
N ASN A 65 11.39 0.56 -11.05
CA ASN A 65 11.82 1.81 -11.65
C ASN A 65 11.18 2.98 -10.89
N PRO A 66 11.65 3.27 -9.67
CA PRO A 66 11.07 4.31 -8.85
C PRO A 66 11.15 5.69 -9.52
N VAL A 67 10.14 6.49 -9.30
CA VAL A 67 10.08 7.89 -9.73
C VAL A 67 10.00 8.81 -8.53
N ASP A 68 10.35 10.08 -8.73
CA ASP A 68 10.10 11.12 -7.73
C ASP A 68 8.59 11.20 -7.46
N CYS A 69 8.20 11.10 -6.19
CA CYS A 69 6.81 11.20 -5.74
C CYS A 69 6.17 12.55 -6.08
N ALA A 70 6.93 13.61 -6.31
CA ALA A 70 6.41 14.89 -6.80
C ALA A 70 5.91 14.80 -8.26
N THR A 71 6.32 13.76 -9.00
CA THR A 71 5.83 13.47 -10.35
C THR A 71 4.62 12.54 -10.34
N THR A 72 3.95 12.42 -11.48
CA THR A 72 2.78 11.55 -11.63
C THR A 72 3.15 10.07 -11.41
N HIS A 73 2.50 9.44 -10.43
CA HIS A 73 2.66 8.03 -10.08
C HIS A 73 1.31 7.43 -9.65
N ARG A 74 1.27 6.11 -9.43
CA ARG A 74 0.06 5.35 -9.09
C ARG A 74 0.16 4.56 -7.80
N ALA A 75 1.36 4.28 -7.32
CA ALA A 75 1.59 3.61 -6.04
C ALA A 75 2.78 4.23 -5.31
N GLU A 76 2.74 4.20 -3.98
CA GLU A 76 3.87 4.50 -3.11
C GLU A 76 4.10 3.33 -2.15
N THR A 77 5.33 2.82 -2.09
CA THR A 77 5.74 1.82 -1.11
C THR A 77 5.93 2.49 0.25
N LEU A 78 4.91 2.46 1.12
CA LEU A 78 5.00 3.13 2.43
C LEU A 78 5.83 2.37 3.45
N HIS A 79 5.96 1.06 3.29
CA HIS A 79 6.73 0.17 4.16
C HIS A 79 7.32 -1.01 3.37
N VAL A 80 8.47 -1.49 3.81
CA VAL A 80 9.09 -2.73 3.34
C VAL A 80 9.40 -3.57 4.56
N GLY A 81 8.79 -4.75 4.64
CA GLY A 81 9.04 -5.72 5.69
C GLY A 81 9.83 -6.92 5.18
N THR A 82 10.15 -7.84 6.08
CA THR A 82 10.80 -9.13 5.75
C THR A 82 10.02 -10.25 6.42
N LEU A 83 9.63 -11.26 5.64
CA LEU A 83 9.04 -12.47 6.18
C LEU A 83 10.07 -13.23 7.02
N THR A 84 9.60 -13.81 8.11
CA THR A 84 10.41 -14.61 9.03
C THR A 84 9.72 -15.93 9.34
N GLY A 85 10.47 -16.87 9.91
CA GLY A 85 9.94 -18.17 10.34
C GLY A 85 9.47 -19.06 9.18
N PRO A 86 8.49 -19.95 9.42
CA PRO A 86 8.08 -20.98 8.45
C PRO A 86 7.62 -20.43 7.09
N ASP A 87 7.03 -19.23 7.06
CA ASP A 87 6.59 -18.61 5.81
C ASP A 87 7.78 -18.14 4.94
N ALA A 88 8.91 -17.79 5.55
CA ALA A 88 10.14 -17.45 4.84
C ALA A 88 10.93 -18.68 4.37
N GLU A 89 10.78 -19.82 5.03
CA GLU A 89 11.52 -21.06 4.68
C GLU A 89 10.93 -21.81 3.48
N ARG A 90 9.78 -21.37 2.98
CA ARG A 90 9.10 -21.98 1.83
C ARG A 90 9.94 -21.86 0.56
N SER A 91 9.71 -22.77 -0.39
CA SER A 91 10.39 -22.76 -1.69
C SER A 91 9.88 -21.70 -2.67
N ALA A 92 8.76 -21.05 -2.37
CA ALA A 92 8.14 -20.02 -3.20
C ALA A 92 7.52 -18.92 -2.32
N PRO A 93 7.34 -17.70 -2.87
CA PRO A 93 6.62 -16.62 -2.19
C PRO A 93 5.24 -17.05 -1.69
N PRO A 94 4.71 -16.42 -0.63
CA PRO A 94 3.36 -16.72 -0.15
C PRO A 94 2.30 -16.57 -1.25
N ARG A 95 1.46 -17.58 -1.38
CA ARG A 95 0.28 -17.56 -2.25
C ARG A 95 -0.85 -16.76 -1.59
N ALA A 96 -1.75 -16.21 -2.40
CA ALA A 96 -3.00 -15.62 -1.92
C ALA A 96 -3.73 -16.58 -0.94
N GLY A 97 -4.32 -16.02 0.10
CA GLY A 97 -5.00 -16.74 1.17
C GLY A 97 -4.09 -17.55 2.10
N SER A 98 -2.76 -17.43 2.00
CA SER A 98 -1.82 -18.15 2.89
C SER A 98 -1.58 -17.44 4.22
N ALA A 99 -1.00 -18.16 5.18
CA ALA A 99 -0.57 -17.57 6.46
C ALA A 99 0.46 -16.46 6.26
N GLY A 100 1.47 -16.67 5.39
CA GLY A 100 2.45 -15.64 5.03
C GLY A 100 1.83 -14.37 4.46
N THR A 101 0.82 -14.49 3.59
CA THR A 101 0.10 -13.31 3.05
C THR A 101 -0.65 -12.58 4.16
N ARG A 102 -1.37 -13.29 5.03
CA ARG A 102 -2.06 -12.69 6.18
C ARG A 102 -1.10 -12.00 7.16
N THR A 103 0.06 -12.60 7.40
CA THR A 103 1.11 -12.02 8.25
C THR A 103 1.64 -10.72 7.67
N ALA A 104 2.00 -10.72 6.39
CA ALA A 104 2.47 -9.52 5.70
C ALA A 104 1.37 -8.43 5.63
N HIS A 105 0.12 -8.81 5.32
CA HIS A 105 -1.01 -7.88 5.28
C HIS A 105 -1.28 -7.23 6.64
N ALA A 106 -1.20 -8.01 7.73
CA ALA A 106 -1.37 -7.48 9.09
C ALA A 106 -0.27 -6.46 9.44
N GLU A 107 0.98 -6.71 9.03
CA GLU A 107 2.07 -5.74 9.20
C GLU A 107 1.86 -4.50 8.34
N CYS A 108 1.54 -4.69 7.06
CA CYS A 108 1.26 -3.60 6.14
C CYS A 108 0.12 -2.71 6.64
N THR A 109 -0.98 -3.29 7.13
CA THR A 109 -2.08 -2.53 7.72
C THR A 109 -1.59 -1.62 8.86
N ARG A 110 -0.77 -2.15 9.79
CA ARG A 110 -0.24 -1.34 10.91
C ARG A 110 0.66 -0.20 10.42
N GLN A 111 1.62 -0.51 9.55
CA GLN A 111 2.61 0.46 9.11
C GLN A 111 2.02 1.51 8.17
N VAL A 112 1.11 1.11 7.29
CA VAL A 112 0.38 2.02 6.41
C VAL A 112 -0.52 2.93 7.23
N ASN A 113 -1.29 2.41 8.20
CA ASN A 113 -2.13 3.26 9.05
C ASN A 113 -1.31 4.33 9.77
N LYS A 114 -0.13 3.95 10.29
CA LYS A 114 0.81 4.90 10.89
C LYS A 114 1.31 5.94 9.88
N ALA A 115 1.66 5.51 8.68
CA ALA A 115 2.20 6.37 7.64
C ALA A 115 1.17 7.37 7.10
N VAL A 116 -0.07 6.94 6.84
CA VAL A 116 -1.13 7.80 6.30
C VAL A 116 -1.85 8.61 7.39
N GLY A 117 -1.74 8.21 8.65
CA GLY A 117 -2.21 8.94 9.82
C GLY A 117 -3.61 8.55 10.33
N ALA A 118 -4.24 7.53 9.75
CA ALA A 118 -5.53 6.97 10.15
C ALA A 118 -5.66 5.53 9.64
N ASP A 119 -6.80 4.87 9.89
CA ASP A 119 -7.14 3.62 9.18
C ASP A 119 -7.20 3.88 7.68
N TRP A 120 -6.46 3.12 6.86
CA TRP A 120 -6.39 3.35 5.41
C TRP A 120 -7.74 3.21 4.71
N HIS A 121 -8.67 2.40 5.25
CA HIS A 121 -10.03 2.31 4.75
C HIS A 121 -10.85 3.59 5.00
N ALA A 122 -10.39 4.49 5.86
CA ALA A 122 -11.04 5.78 6.09
C ALA A 122 -10.76 6.81 4.99
N GLY A 123 -10.09 6.41 3.90
CA GLY A 123 -9.91 7.23 2.71
C GLY A 123 -10.08 6.46 1.41
N ARG A 124 -9.98 7.16 0.29
CA ARG A 124 -9.92 6.57 -1.05
C ARG A 124 -8.54 5.96 -1.34
N LEU A 125 -8.15 5.00 -0.51
CA LEU A 125 -6.87 4.31 -0.58
C LEU A 125 -7.07 2.81 -0.80
N ARG A 126 -6.15 2.20 -1.55
CA ARG A 126 -6.00 0.74 -1.68
C ARG A 126 -4.65 0.33 -1.12
N LEU A 127 -4.62 -0.73 -0.31
CA LEU A 127 -3.42 -1.38 0.17
C LEU A 127 -3.12 -2.64 -0.64
N SER A 128 -1.91 -2.76 -1.18
CA SER A 128 -1.42 -3.96 -1.85
C SER A 128 -0.17 -4.49 -1.16
N VAL A 129 -0.13 -5.80 -0.91
CA VAL A 129 1.08 -6.50 -0.43
C VAL A 129 1.78 -7.09 -1.64
N VAL A 130 3.02 -6.66 -1.91
CA VAL A 130 3.79 -7.11 -3.08
C VAL A 130 4.97 -7.95 -2.61
N PHE A 131 5.00 -9.21 -3.03
CA PHE A 131 6.11 -10.12 -2.78
C PHE A 131 7.12 -10.11 -3.93
N PRO A 132 8.40 -10.48 -3.68
CA PRO A 132 9.37 -10.69 -4.74
C PRO A 132 8.91 -11.78 -5.70
N SER A 133 9.45 -11.76 -6.93
CA SER A 133 9.23 -12.83 -7.90
C SER A 133 9.76 -14.18 -7.38
N ALA A 134 9.26 -15.28 -7.95
CA ALA A 134 9.75 -16.62 -7.62
C ALA A 134 11.27 -16.76 -7.82
N LEU A 135 11.82 -16.14 -8.88
CA LEU A 135 13.27 -16.13 -9.12
C LEU A 135 14.05 -15.38 -8.04
N ALA A 136 13.56 -14.21 -7.63
CA ALA A 136 14.18 -13.45 -6.55
C ALA A 136 14.08 -14.20 -5.20
N TRP A 137 12.97 -14.91 -4.98
CA TRP A 137 12.79 -15.77 -3.81
C TRP A 137 13.77 -16.94 -3.79
N THR A 138 13.98 -17.63 -4.92
CA THR A 138 15.05 -18.64 -5.05
C THR A 138 16.43 -18.04 -4.77
N GLY A 139 16.65 -16.79 -5.17
CA GLY A 139 17.84 -16.01 -4.85
C GLY A 139 17.92 -15.46 -3.41
N GLY A 140 17.00 -15.85 -2.52
CA GLY A 140 17.04 -15.49 -1.10
C GLY A 140 16.23 -14.26 -0.69
N ALA A 141 15.53 -13.58 -1.61
CA ALA A 141 14.69 -12.45 -1.25
C ALA A 141 13.51 -12.89 -0.37
N ARG A 142 13.33 -12.25 0.79
CA ARG A 142 12.22 -12.49 1.73
C ARG A 142 11.44 -11.23 2.09
N TRP A 143 11.70 -10.13 1.38
CA TRP A 143 11.01 -8.88 1.63
C TRP A 143 9.54 -8.94 1.17
N PHE A 144 8.73 -8.00 1.65
CA PHE A 144 7.42 -7.67 1.08
C PHE A 144 7.24 -6.16 1.13
N ARG A 145 6.60 -5.60 0.11
CA ARG A 145 6.25 -4.18 0.05
C ARG A 145 4.80 -3.97 0.45
N CYS A 146 4.55 -2.87 1.15
CA CYS A 146 3.23 -2.36 1.44
C CYS A 146 2.99 -1.14 0.55
N ASP A 147 2.45 -1.39 -0.63
CA ASP A 147 2.15 -0.36 -1.61
C ASP A 147 0.77 0.22 -1.36
N VAL A 148 0.66 1.54 -1.47
CA VAL A 148 -0.60 2.26 -1.33
C VAL A 148 -0.89 3.05 -2.60
N SER A 149 -2.12 2.96 -3.05
CA SER A 149 -2.63 3.67 -4.23
C SER A 149 -3.85 4.51 -3.87
N GLU A 150 -4.05 5.63 -4.56
CA GLU A 150 -5.33 6.34 -4.54
C GLU A 150 -6.30 5.66 -5.51
N VAL A 151 -7.56 5.48 -5.09
CA VAL A 151 -8.64 4.97 -5.94
C VAL A 151 -9.64 6.08 -6.29
N ALA A 152 -10.34 5.92 -7.42
CA ALA A 152 -11.28 6.93 -7.90
C ALA A 152 -12.46 7.15 -6.94
N GLY A 153 -12.98 6.07 -6.34
CA GLY A 153 -14.12 6.15 -5.43
C GLY A 153 -14.33 4.87 -4.62
N LEU A 154 -15.46 4.80 -3.92
CA LEU A 154 -15.89 3.58 -3.20
C LEU A 154 -16.43 2.52 -4.18
N ASP A 155 -17.16 2.97 -5.20
CA ASP A 155 -17.75 2.10 -6.22
C ASP A 155 -16.88 1.96 -7.48
N ASP A 156 -15.83 2.79 -7.59
CA ASP A 156 -14.80 2.72 -8.63
C ASP A 156 -13.42 2.51 -7.99
N GLY A 157 -13.02 1.25 -7.91
CA GLY A 157 -11.72 0.83 -7.38
C GLY A 157 -10.54 1.09 -8.33
N SER A 158 -10.74 1.78 -9.46
CA SER A 158 -9.66 2.09 -10.39
C SER A 158 -8.61 2.99 -9.72
N VAL A 159 -7.34 2.61 -9.89
CA VAL A 159 -6.22 3.38 -9.34
C VAL A 159 -6.08 4.68 -10.13
N THR A 160 -6.07 5.80 -9.43
CA THR A 160 -5.92 7.13 -10.02
C THR A 160 -4.46 7.56 -10.01
N ALA A 161 -4.05 8.30 -11.04
CA ALA A 161 -2.73 8.91 -11.07
C ALA A 161 -2.69 10.12 -10.13
N ARG A 162 -1.62 10.26 -9.37
CA ARG A 162 -1.46 11.34 -8.38
C ARG A 162 -0.04 11.89 -8.39
N SER A 163 0.13 13.04 -7.75
CA SER A 163 1.42 13.59 -7.37
C SER A 163 1.43 13.86 -5.87
N GLY A 164 2.62 13.85 -5.27
CA GLY A 164 2.82 13.98 -3.84
C GLY A 164 2.61 12.66 -3.07
N SER A 165 3.42 12.50 -2.02
CA SER A 165 3.38 11.33 -1.14
C SER A 165 2.02 11.18 -0.43
N LEU A 166 1.65 9.93 -0.18
CA LEU A 166 0.53 9.47 0.63
C LEU A 166 0.84 9.50 2.14
N ARG A 167 2.06 9.82 2.55
CA ARG A 167 2.37 10.03 3.98
C ARG A 167 1.53 11.17 4.53
N ASN A 168 0.84 10.91 5.64
CA ASN A 168 -0.12 11.80 6.28
C ASN A 168 -1.35 12.14 5.43
N ALA A 169 -1.63 11.37 4.38
CA ALA A 169 -2.73 11.61 3.46
C ALA A 169 -4.13 11.55 4.09
N LEU A 170 -4.29 11.02 5.32
CA LEU A 170 -5.58 10.95 6.00
C LEU A 170 -5.66 11.85 7.25
N LYS A 171 -4.78 12.86 7.36
CA LYS A 171 -4.94 13.90 8.37
C LYS A 171 -6.26 14.65 8.22
N ALA A 172 -6.74 15.23 9.31
CA ALA A 172 -7.98 16.02 9.32
C ALA A 172 -7.97 17.10 8.22
N GLY A 173 -9.07 17.19 7.47
CA GLY A 173 -9.20 18.09 6.32
C GLY A 173 -8.65 17.55 5.01
N SER A 174 -8.13 16.32 4.98
CA SER A 174 -7.68 15.70 3.74
C SER A 174 -8.84 15.48 2.75
N PRO A 175 -8.64 15.78 1.45
CA PRO A 175 -9.60 15.45 0.39
C PRO A 175 -9.66 13.94 0.08
N LEU A 176 -8.73 13.14 0.61
CA LEU A 176 -8.71 11.68 0.45
C LEU A 176 -9.55 10.99 1.51
N ALA A 177 -9.73 11.62 2.68
CA ALA A 177 -10.53 11.07 3.76
C ALA A 177 -12.01 10.98 3.35
N LEU A 178 -12.66 9.88 3.71
CA LEU A 178 -14.09 9.71 3.51
C LEU A 178 -14.86 10.64 4.45
N GLY A 179 -15.91 11.26 3.91
CA GLY A 179 -16.73 12.22 4.63
C GLY A 179 -18.21 11.97 4.38
N CYS A 180 -18.86 12.91 3.70
CA CYS A 180 -20.29 12.87 3.42
C CYS A 180 -20.58 12.47 1.98
N PHE A 181 -21.72 11.82 1.79
CA PHE A 181 -22.09 11.20 0.52
C PHE A 181 -23.57 11.40 0.22
N ASN A 182 -23.87 11.51 -1.06
CA ASN A 182 -25.22 11.44 -1.58
C ASN A 182 -25.38 10.13 -2.39
N PRO A 183 -25.93 9.06 -1.80
CA PRO A 183 -26.08 7.79 -2.49
C PRO A 183 -27.03 7.94 -3.68
N LYS A 184 -26.63 7.46 -4.86
CA LYS A 184 -27.54 7.24 -5.99
C LYS A 184 -28.17 5.86 -5.82
N LEU A 185 -29.50 5.83 -5.82
CA LEU A 185 -30.27 4.61 -5.61
C LEU A 185 -30.92 4.15 -6.92
N LYS A 186 -30.90 2.84 -7.16
CA LYS A 186 -31.64 2.18 -8.23
C LYS A 186 -32.37 0.97 -7.66
N LYS A 187 -33.71 1.04 -7.62
CA LYS A 187 -34.58 -0.01 -7.04
C LYS A 187 -34.10 -0.44 -5.64
N ASP A 188 -33.90 0.54 -4.77
CA ASP A 188 -33.44 0.37 -3.37
C ASP A 188 -32.01 -0.17 -3.17
N HIS A 189 -31.22 -0.28 -4.24
CA HIS A 189 -29.79 -0.57 -4.17
C HIS A 189 -28.96 0.70 -4.35
N VAL A 190 -27.90 0.84 -3.57
CA VAL A 190 -26.88 1.89 -3.78
C VAL A 190 -26.11 1.51 -5.04
N GLU A 191 -26.23 2.34 -6.07
CA GLU A 191 -25.48 2.22 -7.33
C GLU A 191 -24.16 2.99 -7.25
N GLU A 192 -24.15 4.11 -6.54
CA GLU A 192 -22.97 4.97 -6.39
C GLU A 192 -23.04 5.79 -5.10
N MET A 193 -21.96 5.83 -4.34
CA MET A 193 -21.74 6.74 -3.22
C MET A 193 -21.02 7.99 -3.73
N GLN A 194 -21.79 9.00 -4.15
CA GLN A 194 -21.22 10.24 -4.65
C GLN A 194 -20.68 11.11 -3.49
N PRO A 195 -19.36 11.42 -3.46
CA PRO A 195 -18.80 12.25 -2.40
C PRO A 195 -19.26 13.69 -2.51
N VAL A 196 -19.64 14.29 -1.39
CA VAL A 196 -20.04 15.70 -1.29
C VAL A 196 -19.48 16.32 -0.02
N ALA A 197 -19.34 17.65 0.01
CA ALA A 197 -19.01 18.35 1.24
C ALA A 197 -20.11 18.12 2.28
N CYS A 198 -19.75 17.95 3.55
CA CYS A 198 -20.74 17.78 4.63
C CYS A 198 -21.62 19.01 4.86
N THR A 199 -21.24 20.17 4.32
CA THR A 199 -22.06 21.39 4.30
C THR A 199 -23.05 21.43 3.14
N ALA A 200 -22.86 20.57 2.13
CA ALA A 200 -23.82 20.36 1.06
C ALA A 200 -24.90 19.37 1.49
N LYS A 201 -25.98 19.31 0.70
CA LYS A 201 -27.07 18.34 0.89
C LYS A 201 -26.52 16.92 0.75
N HIS A 202 -26.74 16.09 1.75
CA HIS A 202 -26.30 14.69 1.76
C HIS A 202 -27.24 13.81 2.59
N HIS A 203 -27.09 12.50 2.43
CA HIS A 203 -27.91 11.50 3.10
C HIS A 203 -27.09 10.42 3.80
N ALA A 204 -25.77 10.36 3.55
CA ALA A 204 -24.89 9.43 4.20
C ALA A 204 -23.60 10.09 4.71
N GLU A 205 -23.04 9.57 5.80
CA GLU A 205 -21.74 9.98 6.33
C GLU A 205 -20.91 8.77 6.73
N PHE A 206 -19.63 8.77 6.39
CA PHE A 206 -18.67 7.77 6.87
C PHE A 206 -18.46 7.95 8.38
N VAL A 207 -18.66 6.87 9.15
CA VAL A 207 -18.57 6.91 10.62
C VAL A 207 -17.39 6.12 11.19
N GLY A 208 -16.74 5.30 10.36
CA GLY A 208 -15.57 4.53 10.74
C GLY A 208 -15.54 3.13 10.12
N VAL A 209 -14.59 2.33 10.60
CA VAL A 209 -14.34 0.97 10.12
C VAL A 209 -14.67 -0.01 11.25
N TYR A 210 -15.55 -0.97 10.98
CA TYR A 210 -15.78 -2.10 11.88
C TYR A 210 -14.88 -3.25 11.48
N ARG A 211 -13.99 -3.67 12.39
CA ARG A 211 -13.09 -4.80 12.15
C ARG A 211 -13.83 -6.10 12.44
N PHE A 212 -14.03 -6.93 11.42
CA PHE A 212 -14.60 -8.25 11.60
C PHE A 212 -13.62 -9.23 12.25
N PRO A 213 -14.11 -10.22 13.01
CA PRO A 213 -13.28 -11.34 13.47
C PRO A 213 -12.77 -12.18 12.29
N ASP A 214 -11.82 -13.06 12.58
CA ASP A 214 -11.33 -14.02 11.59
C ASP A 214 -12.34 -15.16 11.37
N ILE A 215 -13.23 -14.94 10.40
CA ILE A 215 -14.22 -15.91 9.91
C ILE A 215 -14.04 -16.08 8.41
N SER A 216 -14.61 -17.14 7.83
CA SER A 216 -14.61 -17.32 6.38
C SER A 216 -15.47 -16.27 5.67
N TYR A 217 -15.16 -15.96 4.41
CA TYR A 217 -15.98 -15.03 3.62
C TYR A 217 -17.43 -15.55 3.44
N ALA A 218 -17.60 -16.85 3.24
CA ALA A 218 -18.92 -17.48 3.20
C ALA A 218 -19.72 -17.32 4.50
N GLU A 219 -19.05 -17.39 5.66
CA GLU A 219 -19.68 -17.12 6.96
C GLU A 219 -20.04 -15.64 7.12
N PHE A 220 -19.17 -14.73 6.68
CA PHE A 220 -19.47 -13.30 6.63
C PHE A 220 -20.73 -13.02 5.82
N GLN A 221 -20.86 -13.58 4.62
CA GLN A 221 -22.04 -13.40 3.77
C GLN A 221 -23.33 -13.88 4.45
N ARG A 222 -23.29 -14.99 5.18
CA ARG A 222 -24.43 -15.51 5.96
C ARG A 222 -24.75 -14.67 7.20
N THR A 223 -23.80 -13.87 7.68
CA THR A 223 -23.89 -13.10 8.92
C THR A 223 -23.79 -11.59 8.70
N SER A 224 -24.14 -11.09 7.52
CA SER A 224 -24.05 -9.66 7.15
C SER A 224 -24.76 -8.72 8.13
N LEU A 225 -25.84 -9.17 8.79
CA LEU A 225 -26.51 -8.42 9.87
C LEU A 225 -25.59 -8.06 11.04
N ARG A 226 -24.53 -8.85 11.28
CA ARG A 226 -23.48 -8.54 12.26
C ARG A 226 -22.72 -7.27 11.88
N ALA A 227 -22.48 -7.05 10.58
CA ALA A 227 -21.82 -5.85 10.09
C ALA A 227 -22.69 -4.63 10.39
N HIS A 228 -23.97 -4.70 10.04
CA HIS A 228 -24.94 -3.64 10.33
C HIS A 228 -25.04 -3.34 11.83
N LYS A 229 -25.04 -4.37 12.70
CA LYS A 229 -24.99 -4.18 14.16
C LYS A 229 -23.71 -3.48 14.61
N GLY A 230 -22.55 -3.89 14.11
CA GLY A 230 -21.26 -3.24 14.39
C GLY A 230 -21.24 -1.78 13.95
N CYS A 231 -21.69 -1.51 12.71
CA CYS A 231 -21.78 -0.17 12.16
C CYS A 231 -22.73 0.73 12.96
N ARG A 232 -23.90 0.24 13.41
CA ARG A 232 -24.78 1.01 14.30
C ARG A 232 -24.10 1.45 15.60
N GLY A 233 -23.23 0.61 16.17
CA GLY A 233 -22.40 1.00 17.32
C GLY A 233 -21.44 2.16 17.00
N LEU A 234 -20.84 2.15 15.80
CA LEU A 234 -20.00 3.25 15.33
C LEU A 234 -20.81 4.53 15.09
N ILE A 235 -22.01 4.43 14.50
CA ILE A 235 -22.94 5.56 14.34
C ILE A 235 -23.29 6.17 15.71
N ALA A 236 -23.64 5.32 16.68
CA ALA A 236 -23.99 5.78 18.03
C ALA A 236 -22.84 6.59 18.66
N LYS A 237 -21.60 6.11 18.54
CA LYS A 237 -20.40 6.82 18.99
C LYS A 237 -20.16 8.11 18.22
N TYR A 238 -20.30 8.08 16.89
CA TYR A 238 -20.05 9.21 16.00
C TYR A 238 -21.02 10.37 16.28
N VAL A 239 -22.31 10.07 16.40
CA VAL A 239 -23.36 11.08 16.65
C VAL A 239 -23.49 11.44 18.13
N LYS A 240 -23.00 10.61 19.05
CA LYS A 240 -23.17 10.71 20.51
C LYS A 240 -24.61 10.45 20.96
N VAL A 241 -25.19 9.34 20.52
CA VAL A 241 -26.48 8.81 20.99
C VAL A 241 -26.29 7.49 21.75
N PRO A 242 -27.26 7.03 22.56
CA PRO A 242 -27.18 5.72 23.20
C PRO A 242 -27.02 4.59 22.17
N ASN A 243 -26.08 3.68 22.41
CA ASN A 243 -25.92 2.47 21.61
C ASN A 243 -26.83 1.36 22.15
N ASN A 244 -28.11 1.39 21.77
CA ASN A 244 -29.14 0.49 22.26
C ASN A 244 -29.99 -0.08 21.09
N GLY A 245 -31.06 -0.81 21.43
CA GLY A 245 -32.00 -1.38 20.46
C GLY A 245 -32.62 -0.34 19.51
N ASP A 246 -32.71 0.93 19.93
CA ASP A 246 -33.35 1.98 19.14
C ASP A 246 -32.53 2.39 17.92
N MET A 247 -31.26 2.00 17.82
CA MET A 247 -30.40 2.40 16.69
C MET A 247 -30.97 2.00 15.33
N VAL A 248 -31.77 0.94 15.26
CA VAL A 248 -32.45 0.52 14.02
C VAL A 248 -33.51 1.52 13.55
N TYR A 249 -34.09 2.29 14.48
CA TYR A 249 -35.10 3.32 14.23
C TYR A 249 -34.49 4.72 14.11
N ARG A 250 -33.18 4.87 14.37
CA ARG A 250 -32.48 6.15 14.30
C ARG A 250 -31.82 6.36 12.94
N ALA A 251 -31.19 5.33 12.40
CA ALA A 251 -30.43 5.41 11.16
C ALA A 251 -30.37 4.07 10.43
N GLY A 252 -30.39 4.16 9.10
CA GLY A 252 -29.93 3.10 8.25
C GLY A 252 -28.41 2.98 8.26
N THR A 253 -27.92 1.94 7.60
CA THR A 253 -26.49 1.63 7.48
C THR A 253 -26.21 1.23 6.04
N ILE A 254 -25.23 1.88 5.43
CA ILE A 254 -24.60 1.42 4.19
C ILE A 254 -23.23 0.86 4.56
N ILE A 255 -22.86 -0.28 4.01
CA ILE A 255 -21.60 -0.96 4.31
C ILE A 255 -20.83 -1.26 3.02
N TYR A 256 -19.52 -1.07 3.06
CA TYR A 256 -18.59 -1.59 2.06
C TYR A 256 -17.66 -2.56 2.77
N HIS A 257 -17.31 -3.65 2.11
CA HIS A 257 -16.45 -4.69 2.66
C HIS A 257 -15.46 -5.17 1.60
N PRO A 258 -14.35 -5.81 2.02
CA PRO A 258 -13.38 -6.37 1.10
C PRO A 258 -14.01 -7.46 0.21
N PHE A 259 -13.46 -7.65 -0.98
CA PHE A 259 -13.78 -8.79 -1.83
C PHE A 259 -13.26 -10.09 -1.21
N GLU A 260 -13.70 -11.24 -1.73
CA GLU A 260 -13.31 -12.55 -1.20
C GLU A 260 -11.80 -12.77 -1.18
N GLU A 261 -11.09 -12.29 -2.21
CA GLU A 261 -9.63 -12.40 -2.30
C GLU A 261 -8.92 -11.60 -1.20
N GLU A 262 -9.29 -10.34 -1.02
CA GLU A 262 -8.79 -9.45 0.03
C GLU A 262 -9.13 -10.00 1.43
N TRP A 263 -10.32 -10.57 1.57
CA TRP A 263 -10.73 -11.28 2.77
C TRP A 263 -9.84 -12.50 3.02
N ASN A 264 -9.52 -13.30 2.01
CA ASN A 264 -8.63 -14.44 2.21
C ASN A 264 -7.21 -14.00 2.60
N ASP A 265 -6.76 -12.84 2.11
CA ASP A 265 -5.46 -12.23 2.38
C ASP A 265 -5.37 -11.53 3.74
N GLY A 266 -6.48 -11.41 4.47
CA GLY A 266 -6.50 -10.94 5.86
C GLY A 266 -7.16 -9.59 6.06
N ASP A 267 -7.77 -9.01 5.03
CA ASP A 267 -8.59 -7.83 5.20
C ASP A 267 -9.98 -8.16 5.78
N ARG A 268 -10.38 -7.39 6.79
CA ARG A 268 -11.63 -7.52 7.56
C ARG A 268 -12.20 -6.14 7.89
N GLY A 269 -11.72 -5.07 7.24
CA GLY A 269 -12.18 -3.72 7.47
C GLY A 269 -13.50 -3.47 6.75
N VAL A 270 -14.60 -3.41 7.50
CA VAL A 270 -15.90 -3.03 6.94
C VAL A 270 -16.09 -1.53 7.12
N GLN A 271 -16.15 -0.78 6.03
CA GLN A 271 -16.43 0.66 6.04
C GLN A 271 -17.92 0.87 6.35
N CYS A 272 -18.20 1.67 7.38
CA CYS A 272 -19.53 1.91 7.88
C CYS A 272 -19.98 3.34 7.58
N PHE A 273 -21.19 3.47 7.03
CA PHE A 273 -21.83 4.75 6.76
C PHE A 273 -23.16 4.81 7.48
N LEU A 274 -23.41 5.94 8.15
CA LEU A 274 -24.77 6.28 8.59
C LEU A 274 -25.58 6.69 7.36
N TRP A 275 -26.87 6.32 7.33
CA TRP A 275 -27.78 6.75 6.27
C TRP A 275 -29.11 7.21 6.85
N VAL A 276 -29.62 8.33 6.34
CA VAL A 276 -30.94 8.88 6.66
C VAL A 276 -31.75 9.08 5.38
N SER A 277 -32.89 8.42 5.29
CA SER A 277 -33.77 8.48 4.11
C SER A 277 -34.91 9.50 4.26
N ASP A 278 -35.27 9.85 5.49
CA ASP A 278 -36.42 10.66 5.86
C ASP A 278 -36.19 12.17 5.70
N ARG A 279 -34.92 12.59 5.69
CA ARG A 279 -34.53 14.00 5.65
C ARG A 279 -33.19 14.21 4.97
N THR A 280 -32.98 15.41 4.48
CA THR A 280 -31.70 15.85 3.92
C THR A 280 -30.84 16.52 5.00
N LEU A 281 -29.59 16.09 5.11
CA LEU A 281 -28.59 16.69 5.99
C LEU A 281 -27.86 17.83 5.27
N THR A 282 -27.60 18.92 5.97
CA THR A 282 -26.81 20.07 5.49
C THR A 282 -25.59 20.37 6.36
N ARG A 283 -25.37 19.52 7.36
CA ARG A 283 -24.21 19.51 8.26
C ARG A 283 -24.01 18.09 8.76
N SER A 284 -22.78 17.77 9.13
CA SER A 284 -22.48 16.49 9.74
C SER A 284 -23.23 16.29 11.05
N LEU A 285 -23.68 15.05 11.29
CA LEU A 285 -24.29 14.59 12.54
C LEU A 285 -23.26 14.31 13.64
N LYS A 286 -21.95 14.43 13.36
CA LYS A 286 -20.90 14.17 14.34
C LYS A 286 -21.11 14.97 15.62
N GLY A 287 -21.32 14.27 16.73
CA GLY A 287 -21.58 14.88 18.04
C GLY A 287 -22.91 15.62 18.20
N GLY A 288 -23.85 15.49 17.26
CA GLY A 288 -25.14 16.19 17.29
C GLY A 288 -26.15 15.66 18.33
N GLY A 289 -25.90 14.49 18.90
CA GLY A 289 -26.74 13.84 19.92
C GLY A 289 -28.14 13.47 19.44
N SER A 290 -28.99 13.09 20.40
CA SER A 290 -30.33 12.56 20.15
C SER A 290 -31.29 13.55 19.47
N LYS A 291 -30.99 14.86 19.52
CA LYS A 291 -31.76 15.88 18.79
C LYS A 291 -31.46 15.86 17.29
N ALA A 292 -30.21 15.60 16.92
CA ALA A 292 -29.79 15.53 15.52
C ALA A 292 -30.14 14.17 14.88
N LEU A 293 -30.22 13.11 15.70
CA LEU A 293 -30.59 11.77 15.28
C LEU A 293 -31.63 11.16 16.25
N PRO A 294 -32.91 11.57 16.15
CA PRO A 294 -33.99 11.05 16.99
C PRO A 294 -34.38 9.62 16.61
N VAL A 295 -35.18 8.98 17.46
CA VAL A 295 -35.90 7.75 17.13
C VAL A 295 -37.11 8.16 16.29
N THR A 296 -37.31 7.52 15.13
CA THR A 296 -38.45 7.75 14.23
C THR A 296 -39.30 6.52 14.05
#